data_AF-A0A0J6B8D4-F1
#
_entry.id   AF-A0A0J6B8D4-F1
#
_cell.length_a   1.000
_cell.length_b   1.000
_cell.length_c   1.000
_cell.angle_alpha   90.00
_cell.angle_beta   90.00
_cell.angle_gamma   90.00
#
_symmetry.space_group_name_H-M   'P 1'
#
loop_
_entity.id
_entity.type
_entity.pdbx_description
1 polymer ?
#
loop_
_entity_poly.entity_id
_entity_poly.type
_entity_poly.pdbx_seq_one_letter_code
_entity_poly.pdbx_strand_id
1 'polypeptide(L)'
;MSDSTHTWRPSDLEALRVALRIPVSPASIRAINDEMAALERHYPDAIPAARAHLDAIALLDHPPQPGEPGAVVPQEPLIRKVTRKGAAGPVPEQLPQKKLDVIEYATELLLEEVSTEYAIPEQVTAPAAPDPARQRQRHVEELLLILPRLEQWRPQQRERFSGPLLRG
;
A
#
# COMPACT_ATOMS: atom_id res chain seq x y z
N MET A 1 -28.98 -4.82 14.51
CA MET A 1 -28.73 -3.49 13.89
C MET A 1 -27.48 -3.61 13.00
N SER A 2 -27.54 -4.39 11.92
CA SER A 2 -26.30 -4.85 11.24
C SER A 2 -26.45 -4.98 9.71
N ASP A 3 -27.17 -4.06 9.06
CA ASP A 3 -27.33 -4.06 7.59
C ASP A 3 -26.52 -2.96 6.88
N SER A 4 -25.84 -2.07 7.61
CA SER A 4 -25.22 -0.87 7.02
C SER A 4 -23.80 -1.05 6.47
N THR A 5 -23.19 -2.22 6.68
CA THR A 5 -21.83 -2.52 6.22
C THR A 5 -21.78 -2.97 4.76
N HIS A 6 -22.84 -3.63 4.29
CA HIS A 6 -22.92 -4.24 2.97
C HIS A 6 -23.72 -3.40 1.96
N THR A 7 -24.01 -2.15 2.31
CA THR A 7 -24.67 -1.19 1.43
C THR A 7 -23.76 0.02 1.21
N TRP A 8 -23.86 0.60 0.02
CA TRP A 8 -23.13 1.80 -0.36
C TRP A 8 -23.61 3.04 0.40
N ARG A 9 -22.67 3.94 0.75
CA ARG A 9 -23.01 5.26 1.28
C ARG A 9 -23.43 6.18 0.12
N PRO A 10 -24.31 7.17 0.36
CA PRO A 10 -24.68 8.15 -0.66
C PRO A 10 -23.48 8.92 -1.25
N SER A 11 -22.40 9.06 -0.49
CA SER A 11 -21.15 9.71 -0.90
C SER A 11 -20.26 8.84 -1.81
N ASP A 12 -20.43 7.52 -1.81
CA ASP A 12 -19.48 6.59 -2.43
C ASP A 12 -19.50 6.68 -3.95
N LEU A 13 -20.65 7.04 -4.55
CA LEU A 13 -20.76 7.26 -5.99
C LEU A 13 -19.82 8.38 -6.45
N GLU A 14 -19.86 9.52 -5.75
CA GLU A 14 -19.03 10.66 -6.08
C GLU A 14 -17.55 10.38 -5.76
N ALA A 15 -17.29 9.65 -4.66
CA ALA A 15 -15.94 9.20 -4.33
C ALA A 15 -15.35 8.28 -5.42
N LEU A 16 -16.11 7.31 -5.93
CA LEU A 16 -15.69 6.44 -7.04
C LEU A 16 -15.39 7.25 -8.30
N ARG A 17 -16.26 8.20 -8.63
CA ARG A 17 -16.08 9.08 -9.78
C ARG A 17 -14.78 9.88 -9.68
N VAL A 18 -14.51 10.48 -8.52
CA VAL A 18 -13.29 11.28 -8.27
C VAL A 18 -12.05 10.39 -8.23
N ALA A 19 -12.09 9.26 -7.51
CA ALA A 19 -10.99 8.32 -7.37
C ALA A 19 -10.52 7.80 -8.74
N LEU A 20 -11.47 7.34 -9.57
CA LEU A 20 -11.23 6.79 -10.90
C LEU A 20 -11.07 7.85 -12.00
N ARG A 21 -11.26 9.14 -11.65
CA ARG A 21 -11.21 10.28 -12.58
C ARG A 21 -12.20 10.16 -13.74
N ILE A 22 -13.37 9.58 -13.48
CA ILE A 22 -14.45 9.40 -14.45
C ILE A 22 -15.09 10.77 -14.76
N PRO A 23 -15.31 11.11 -16.04
CA PRO A 23 -15.97 12.38 -16.40
C PRO A 23 -17.40 12.44 -15.86
N VAL A 24 -17.87 13.64 -15.52
CA VAL A 24 -19.26 13.87 -15.11
C VAL A 24 -20.13 13.87 -16.36
N SER A 25 -20.82 12.76 -16.62
CA SER A 25 -21.79 12.64 -17.71
C SER A 25 -22.96 11.77 -17.25
N PRO A 26 -24.18 11.97 -17.77
CA PRO A 26 -25.32 11.13 -17.39
C PRO A 26 -25.08 9.63 -17.63
N ALA A 27 -24.33 9.29 -18.68
CA ALA A 27 -24.01 7.90 -19.01
C ALA A 27 -23.00 7.28 -18.02
N SER A 28 -21.95 8.02 -17.65
CA SER A 28 -20.96 7.54 -16.68
C SER A 28 -21.55 7.40 -15.27
N ILE A 29 -22.42 8.33 -14.85
CA ILE A 29 -23.11 8.24 -13.56
C ILE A 29 -24.07 7.03 -13.53
N ARG A 30 -24.76 6.74 -14.63
CA ARG A 30 -25.57 5.52 -14.74
C ARG A 30 -24.71 4.26 -14.66
N ALA A 31 -23.60 4.22 -15.38
CA ALA A 31 -22.69 3.07 -15.35
C ALA A 31 -22.12 2.80 -13.94
N ILE A 32 -21.78 3.86 -13.18
CA ILE A 32 -21.34 3.73 -11.78
C ILE A 32 -22.47 3.16 -10.92
N ASN A 33 -23.70 3.70 -11.03
CA ASN A 33 -24.85 3.19 -10.28
C ASN A 33 -25.18 1.73 -10.62
N ASP A 34 -25.13 1.37 -11.91
CA ASP A 34 -25.42 0.02 -12.37
C ASP A 34 -24.41 -0.99 -11.80
N GLU A 35 -23.11 -0.62 -11.75
CA GLU A 35 -22.09 -1.44 -11.12
C GLU A 35 -22.21 -1.50 -9.60
N MET A 36 -22.47 -0.39 -8.93
CA MET A 36 -22.71 -0.37 -7.49
C MET A 36 -23.87 -1.30 -7.12
N ALA A 37 -24.99 -1.23 -7.86
CA ALA A 37 -26.14 -2.10 -7.67
C ALA A 37 -25.87 -3.56 -8.07
N ALA A 38 -25.01 -3.80 -9.07
CA ALA A 38 -24.59 -5.14 -9.44
C ALA A 38 -23.71 -5.76 -8.34
N LEU A 39 -22.77 -5.00 -7.77
CA LEU A 39 -21.93 -5.47 -6.68
C LEU A 39 -22.76 -5.76 -5.42
N GLU A 40 -23.70 -4.88 -5.06
CA GLU A 40 -24.59 -5.09 -3.92
C GLU A 40 -25.46 -6.33 -4.08
N ARG A 41 -25.90 -6.65 -5.30
CA ARG A 41 -26.73 -7.82 -5.58
C ARG A 41 -25.94 -9.15 -5.56
N HIS A 42 -24.72 -9.16 -6.09
CA HIS A 42 -23.98 -10.41 -6.33
C HIS A 42 -22.84 -10.65 -5.34
N TYR A 43 -22.19 -9.60 -4.84
CA TYR A 43 -21.01 -9.67 -3.98
C TYR A 43 -21.03 -8.59 -2.88
N PRO A 44 -22.02 -8.60 -1.96
CA PRO A 44 -22.17 -7.60 -0.90
C PRO A 44 -20.93 -7.51 0.02
N ASP A 45 -20.21 -8.61 0.19
CA ASP A 45 -19.00 -8.68 1.04
C ASP A 45 -17.82 -7.86 0.48
N ALA A 46 -17.84 -7.51 -0.81
CA ALA A 46 -16.79 -6.69 -1.43
C ALA A 46 -16.99 -5.18 -1.18
N ILE A 47 -18.18 -4.75 -0.74
CA ILE A 47 -18.51 -3.35 -0.51
C ILE A 47 -17.66 -2.71 0.61
N PRO A 48 -17.46 -3.35 1.78
CA PRO A 48 -16.56 -2.83 2.81
C PRO A 48 -15.13 -2.63 2.30
N ALA A 49 -14.61 -3.56 1.49
CA ALA A 49 -13.25 -3.47 0.95
C ALA A 49 -13.13 -2.32 -0.07
N ALA A 50 -14.09 -2.18 -0.99
CA ALA A 50 -14.15 -1.06 -1.91
C ALA A 50 -14.20 0.28 -1.17
N ARG A 51 -15.03 0.38 -0.11
CA ARG A 51 -15.11 1.57 0.74
C ARG A 51 -13.79 1.87 1.46
N ALA A 52 -13.11 0.86 1.97
CA ALA A 52 -11.79 1.04 2.59
C ALA A 52 -10.75 1.61 1.61
N HIS A 53 -10.78 1.17 0.34
CA HIS A 53 -9.91 1.73 -0.70
C HIS A 53 -10.30 3.17 -1.09
N LEU A 54 -11.58 3.51 -1.12
CA LEU A 54 -12.04 4.89 -1.33
C LEU A 54 -11.60 5.82 -0.19
N ASP A 55 -11.77 5.36 1.05
CA ASP A 55 -11.36 6.10 2.25
C ASP A 55 -9.81 6.29 2.26
N ALA A 56 -9.04 5.27 1.86
CA ALA A 56 -7.59 5.37 1.72
C ALA A 56 -7.15 6.37 0.62
N ILE A 57 -7.85 6.40 -0.52
CA ILE A 57 -7.59 7.39 -1.58
C ILE A 57 -7.91 8.79 -1.08
N ALA A 58 -9.01 8.98 -0.34
CA ALA A 58 -9.36 10.27 0.22
C ALA A 58 -8.29 10.79 1.20
N LEU A 59 -7.73 9.91 2.04
CA LEU A 59 -6.63 10.24 2.95
C LEU A 59 -5.34 10.62 2.20
N LEU A 60 -5.07 10.00 1.03
CA LEU A 60 -3.92 10.35 0.21
C LEU A 60 -4.12 11.66 -0.55
N ASP A 61 -5.34 11.91 -1.05
CA ASP A 61 -5.68 13.13 -1.78
C ASP A 61 -5.80 14.35 -0.84
N HIS A 62 -6.17 14.16 0.43
CA HIS A 62 -6.21 15.17 1.50
C HIS A 62 -5.53 14.64 2.77
N PRO A 63 -4.19 14.70 2.86
CA PRO A 63 -3.49 14.25 4.06
C PRO A 63 -3.90 15.11 5.26
N PRO A 64 -4.14 14.49 6.44
CA PRO A 64 -4.48 15.23 7.65
C PRO A 64 -3.37 16.23 7.98
N GLN A 65 -3.75 17.47 8.26
CA GLN A 65 -2.78 18.50 8.63
C GLN A 65 -2.23 18.18 10.04
N PRO A 66 -0.90 18.33 10.27
CA PRO A 66 -0.33 18.15 11.59
C PRO A 66 -0.90 19.22 12.54
N GLY A 67 -1.76 18.82 13.48
CA GLY A 67 -2.37 19.70 14.48
C GLY A 67 -3.87 19.55 14.67
N GLU A 68 -4.57 18.72 13.87
CA GLU A 68 -6.00 18.46 14.09
C GLU A 68 -6.22 17.47 15.26
N PRO A 69 -7.03 17.84 16.28
CA PRO A 69 -7.37 16.93 17.38
C PRO A 69 -8.31 15.84 16.85
N GLY A 70 -7.74 14.69 16.50
CA GLY A 70 -8.46 13.55 15.90
C GLY A 70 -7.69 12.83 14.79
N ALA A 71 -6.52 13.35 14.37
CA ALA A 71 -5.64 12.71 13.41
C ALA A 71 -4.96 11.46 14.02
N VAL A 72 -5.72 10.38 14.18
CA VAL A 72 -5.15 9.04 14.28
C VAL A 72 -4.68 8.68 12.87
N VAL A 73 -3.46 9.07 12.55
CA VAL A 73 -2.74 8.46 11.43
C VAL A 73 -2.65 6.97 11.78
N PRO A 74 -3.26 6.05 11.02
CA PRO A 74 -2.92 4.64 11.14
C PRO A 74 -1.54 4.52 10.50
N GLN A 75 -0.49 4.93 11.24
CA GLN A 75 0.84 4.45 10.94
C GLN A 75 0.80 2.98 11.35
N GLU A 76 0.44 2.11 10.41
CA GLU A 76 0.74 0.69 10.52
C GLU A 76 2.23 0.60 10.86
N PRO A 77 2.61 0.14 12.07
CA PRO A 77 4.01 -0.04 12.38
C PRO A 77 4.51 -1.12 11.42
N LEU A 78 5.30 -0.71 10.44
CA LEU A 78 5.95 -1.62 9.50
C LEU A 78 7.03 -2.38 10.28
N ILE A 79 6.63 -3.48 10.93
CA ILE A 79 7.53 -4.41 11.62
C ILE A 79 8.35 -5.11 10.53
N ARG A 80 9.52 -4.55 10.19
CA ARG A 80 10.50 -5.22 9.36
C ARG A 80 11.32 -6.16 10.23
N LYS A 81 10.99 -7.45 10.22
CA LYS A 81 11.93 -8.50 10.66
C LYS A 81 13.09 -8.54 9.67
N VAL A 82 14.22 -7.95 10.04
CA VAL A 82 15.47 -8.08 9.30
C VAL A 82 16.24 -9.26 9.88
N THR A 83 16.07 -10.45 9.30
CA THR A 83 17.00 -11.56 9.53
C THR A 83 18.23 -11.35 8.67
N ARG A 84 19.34 -10.89 9.27
CA ARG A 84 20.67 -11.05 8.66
C ARG A 84 21.15 -12.46 9.02
N LYS A 85 21.27 -13.34 8.02
CA LYS A 85 22.16 -14.49 8.17
C LYS A 85 23.58 -13.94 8.30
N GLY A 86 24.24 -14.20 9.42
CA GLY A 86 25.65 -13.88 9.59
C GLY A 86 26.43 -14.46 8.39
N ALA A 87 27.17 -13.61 7.69
CA ALA A 87 28.06 -14.07 6.65
C ALA A 87 29.11 -14.97 7.30
N ALA A 88 29.24 -16.20 6.82
CA ALA A 88 30.34 -17.08 7.21
C ALA A 88 31.65 -16.35 6.90
N GLY A 89 32.37 -15.93 7.94
CA GLY A 89 33.72 -15.40 7.83
C GLY A 89 34.67 -16.44 7.23
N PRO A 90 35.85 -16.02 6.75
CA PRO A 90 36.81 -16.93 6.14
C PRO A 90 37.25 -18.04 7.10
N VAL A 91 37.30 -19.27 6.58
CA VAL A 91 37.69 -20.48 7.31
C VAL A 91 39.16 -20.34 7.76
N PRO A 92 39.48 -20.49 9.06
CA PRO A 92 40.87 -20.43 9.52
C PRO A 92 41.67 -21.64 9.01
N GLU A 93 42.92 -21.39 8.63
CA GLU A 93 43.84 -22.39 8.03
C GLU A 93 44.28 -23.48 9.03
N GLN A 94 44.02 -23.29 10.34
CA GLN A 94 44.27 -24.29 11.37
C GLN A 94 42.99 -24.64 12.13
N LEU A 95 42.66 -25.93 12.11
CA LEU A 95 41.53 -26.50 12.84
C LEU A 95 41.85 -26.58 14.35
N PRO A 96 40.86 -26.28 15.22
CA PRO A 96 41.02 -26.38 16.66
C PRO A 96 41.32 -27.83 17.08
N GLN A 97 42.42 -28.04 17.80
CA GLN A 97 42.89 -29.38 18.19
C GLN A 97 42.32 -29.88 19.52
N LYS A 98 41.65 -29.02 20.30
CA LYS A 98 41.08 -29.36 21.62
C LYS A 98 39.56 -29.24 21.59
N LYS A 99 38.88 -30.19 22.24
CA LYS A 99 37.40 -30.25 22.30
C LYS A 99 36.76 -29.03 22.96
N LEU A 100 37.47 -28.34 23.85
CA LEU A 100 36.99 -27.11 24.50
C LEU A 100 36.95 -25.94 23.52
N ASP A 101 37.97 -25.78 22.67
CA ASP A 101 38.04 -24.73 21.64
C ASP A 101 36.93 -24.85 20.58
N VAL A 102 36.44 -26.08 20.34
CA VAL A 102 35.30 -26.34 19.44
C VAL A 102 34.00 -25.77 20.00
N ILE A 103 33.85 -25.75 21.33
CA ILE A 103 32.64 -25.26 22.00
C ILE A 103 32.62 -23.73 21.97
N GLU A 104 33.75 -23.07 22.26
CA GLU A 104 33.87 -21.61 22.15
C GLU A 104 33.60 -21.10 20.72
N TYR A 105 34.20 -21.75 19.71
CA TYR A 105 33.95 -21.42 18.30
C TYR A 105 32.48 -21.58 17.89
N ALA A 106 31.82 -22.65 18.35
CA ALA A 106 30.41 -22.89 18.05
C ALA A 106 29.48 -21.88 18.75
N THR A 107 29.88 -21.35 19.92
CA THR A 107 29.10 -20.33 20.63
C THR A 107 29.20 -18.96 19.97
N GLU A 108 30.34 -18.58 19.40
CA GLU A 108 30.46 -17.34 18.62
C GLU A 108 29.61 -17.38 17.34
N LEU A 109 29.50 -18.55 16.69
CA LEU A 109 28.71 -18.72 15.46
C LEU A 109 27.18 -18.65 15.69
N LEU A 110 26.73 -18.84 16.93
CA LEU A 110 25.30 -18.94 17.29
C LEU A 110 24.75 -17.69 17.99
N LEU A 111 25.53 -16.62 18.13
CA LEU A 111 24.99 -15.35 18.61
C LEU A 111 24.16 -14.68 17.50
N GLU A 112 22.90 -15.09 17.43
CA GLU A 112 21.86 -14.32 16.76
C GLU A 112 21.65 -13.02 17.56
N GLU A 113 22.34 -11.95 17.19
CA GLU A 113 22.07 -10.61 17.73
C GLU A 113 20.70 -10.13 17.24
N VAL A 114 19.66 -10.35 18.05
CA VAL A 114 18.32 -9.78 17.83
C VAL A 114 18.33 -8.35 18.38
N SER A 115 18.77 -7.39 17.57
CA SER A 115 18.61 -5.97 17.89
C SER A 115 17.18 -5.53 17.60
N THR A 116 16.41 -5.25 18.66
CA THR A 116 15.15 -4.50 18.56
C THR A 116 15.50 -3.01 18.60
N GLU A 117 15.74 -2.42 17.43
CA GLU A 117 15.98 -0.99 17.33
C GLU A 117 14.65 -0.23 17.34
N TYR A 118 14.40 0.52 18.41
CA TYR A 118 13.33 1.52 18.45
C TYR A 118 13.82 2.73 17.66
N ALA A 119 13.39 2.87 16.41
CA ALA A 119 13.77 4.01 15.59
C ALA A 119 13.23 5.31 16.22
N ILE A 120 14.14 6.12 16.77
CA ILE A 120 13.91 7.55 17.04
C ILE A 120 13.95 8.23 15.66
N PRO A 121 12.96 9.08 15.31
CA PRO A 121 12.77 9.55 13.94
C PRO A 121 13.71 10.71 13.62
N GLU A 122 15.01 10.52 13.69
CA GLU A 122 15.97 11.47 13.16
C GLU A 122 17.04 10.73 12.37
N GLN A 123 16.93 10.86 11.04
CA GLN A 123 18.06 10.71 10.12
C GLN A 123 18.63 9.29 9.94
N VAL A 124 17.78 8.38 9.48
CA VAL A 124 18.24 7.27 8.63
C VAL A 124 17.54 7.45 7.29
N THR A 125 18.32 7.50 6.22
CA THR A 125 17.88 7.50 4.83
C THR A 125 16.83 6.41 4.63
N ALA A 126 15.56 6.79 4.79
CA ALA A 126 14.43 5.89 4.68
C ALA A 126 14.48 5.25 3.29
N PRO A 127 14.08 3.97 3.12
CA PRO A 127 13.50 3.61 1.82
C PRO A 127 12.38 4.62 1.62
N ALA A 128 12.54 5.49 0.60
CA ALA A 128 11.64 6.59 0.36
C ALA A 128 10.21 6.12 0.58
N ALA A 129 9.47 6.78 1.48
CA ALA A 129 8.05 6.50 1.67
C ALA A 129 7.43 6.35 0.28
N PRO A 130 6.61 5.30 0.04
CA PRO A 130 6.06 5.06 -1.28
C PRO A 130 5.45 6.37 -1.78
N ASP A 131 5.85 6.77 -2.99
CA ASP A 131 5.33 7.96 -3.64
C ASP A 131 3.79 7.95 -3.49
N PRO A 132 3.17 8.97 -2.87
CA PRO A 132 1.73 8.96 -2.62
C PRO A 132 0.94 8.76 -3.91
N ALA A 133 1.48 9.18 -5.07
CA ALA A 133 0.89 8.92 -6.36
C ALA A 133 0.86 7.41 -6.72
N ARG A 134 1.93 6.67 -6.40
CA ARG A 134 1.99 5.20 -6.59
C ARG A 134 1.05 4.48 -5.64
N GLN A 135 0.95 4.93 -4.38
CA GLN A 135 0.04 4.33 -3.42
C GLN A 135 -1.42 4.54 -3.83
N ARG A 136 -1.76 5.75 -4.27
CA ARG A 136 -3.08 6.06 -4.84
C ARG A 136 -3.40 5.18 -6.04
N GLN A 137 -2.43 5.03 -6.95
CA GLN A 137 -2.59 4.19 -8.14
C GLN A 137 -2.85 2.72 -7.77
N ARG A 138 -2.16 2.18 -6.76
CA ARG A 138 -2.42 0.83 -6.26
C ARG A 138 -3.86 0.68 -5.75
N HIS A 139 -4.35 1.61 -4.94
CA HIS A 139 -5.75 1.56 -4.47
C HIS A 139 -6.77 1.68 -5.61
N VAL A 140 -6.45 2.45 -6.65
CA VAL A 140 -7.27 2.53 -7.86
C VAL A 140 -7.29 1.19 -8.60
N GLU A 141 -6.15 0.50 -8.70
CA GLU A 141 -6.08 -0.83 -9.32
C GLU A 141 -6.91 -1.86 -8.54
N GLU A 142 -6.80 -1.88 -7.20
CA GLU A 142 -7.63 -2.76 -6.35
C GLU A 142 -9.13 -2.44 -6.52
N LEU A 143 -9.51 -1.16 -6.61
CA LEU A 143 -10.89 -0.78 -6.89
C LEU A 143 -11.40 -1.29 -8.24
N LEU A 144 -10.54 -1.31 -9.26
CA LEU A 144 -10.90 -1.82 -10.58
C LEU A 144 -11.03 -3.35 -10.61
N LEU A 145 -10.33 -4.07 -9.74
CA LEU A 145 -10.55 -5.50 -9.57
C LEU A 145 -11.95 -5.78 -9.00
N ILE A 146 -12.45 -4.91 -8.12
CA ILE A 146 -13.80 -5.01 -7.54
C ILE A 146 -14.87 -4.51 -8.53
N LEU A 147 -14.58 -3.42 -9.26
CA LEU A 147 -15.52 -2.74 -10.16
C LEU A 147 -14.98 -2.68 -11.61
N PRO A 148 -14.82 -3.83 -12.28
CA PRO A 148 -14.07 -3.92 -13.54
C PRO A 148 -14.74 -3.14 -14.69
N ARG A 149 -16.07 -3.05 -14.72
CA ARG A 149 -16.78 -2.34 -15.82
C ARG A 149 -16.58 -0.83 -15.79
N LEU A 150 -16.00 -0.27 -14.73
CA LEU A 150 -15.65 1.14 -14.64
C LEU A 150 -14.34 1.49 -15.33
N GLU A 151 -13.52 0.50 -15.70
CA GLU A 151 -12.23 0.73 -16.36
C GLU A 151 -12.37 1.48 -17.69
N GLN A 152 -13.38 1.11 -18.50
CA GLN A 152 -13.65 1.74 -19.80
C GLN A 152 -13.99 3.24 -19.71
N TRP A 153 -14.41 3.71 -18.53
CA TRP A 153 -14.79 5.11 -18.29
C TRP A 153 -13.61 5.97 -17.82
N ARG A 154 -12.46 5.36 -17.53
CA ARG A 154 -11.25 6.10 -17.20
C ARG A 154 -10.74 6.83 -18.43
N PRO A 155 -10.22 8.07 -18.27
CA PRO A 155 -9.51 8.71 -19.36
C PRO A 155 -8.34 7.82 -19.74
N GLN A 156 -8.31 7.32 -20.98
CA GLN A 156 -7.12 6.68 -21.53
C GLN A 156 -5.98 7.67 -21.33
N GLN A 157 -4.99 7.25 -20.54
CA GLN A 157 -3.81 8.04 -20.24
C GLN A 157 -3.08 8.21 -21.57
N ARG A 158 -3.46 9.23 -22.35
CA ARG A 158 -2.79 9.57 -23.60
C ARG A 158 -1.34 9.72 -23.23
N GLU A 159 -0.51 8.79 -23.68
CA GLU A 159 0.90 8.80 -23.39
C GLU A 159 1.41 10.19 -23.69
N ARG A 160 1.82 10.89 -22.64
CA ARG A 160 2.37 12.23 -22.77
C ARG A 160 3.64 12.00 -23.58
N PHE A 161 3.65 12.45 -24.83
CA PHE A 161 4.76 12.25 -25.74
C PHE A 161 6.06 12.57 -25.02
N SER A 162 6.84 11.54 -24.72
CA SER A 162 8.16 11.62 -24.10
C SER A 162 9.22 11.33 -25.17
N GLY A 163 9.05 11.93 -26.34
CA GLY A 163 10.08 11.90 -27.37
C GLY A 163 10.98 13.14 -27.25
N PRO A 164 12.28 13.02 -27.56
CA PRO A 164 13.15 14.17 -27.63
C PRO A 164 12.62 15.14 -28.70
N LEU A 165 12.38 16.39 -28.32
CA LEU A 165 12.08 17.47 -29.25
C LEU A 165 13.39 17.83 -29.97
N LEU A 166 13.64 17.18 -31.11
CA LEU A 166 14.70 17.60 -32.03
C LEU A 166 14.31 18.98 -32.60
N ARG A 167 14.93 20.04 -32.09
CA ARG A 167 14.96 21.34 -32.78
C ARG A 167 15.92 21.21 -33.96
N GLY A 168 15.38 21.32 -35.18
CA GLY A 168 16.15 21.63 -36.39
C GLY A 168 16.44 23.12 -36.50
#